data_AF-A0A4R2IAN3-F1
#
_entry.id   AF-A0A4R2IAN3-F1
#
_cell.length_a   1.000
_cell.length_b   1.000
_cell.length_c   1.000
_cell.angle_alpha   90.00
_cell.angle_beta   90.00
_cell.angle_gamma   90.00
#
_symmetry.space_group_name_H-M   'P 1'
#
loop_
_entity.id
_entity.type
_entity.pdbx_description
1 polymer ?
#
loop_
_entity_poly.entity_id
_entity_poly.type
_entity_poly.pdbx_seq_one_letter_code
_entity_poly.pdbx_strand_id
1 'polypeptide(L)'
;MKMLHALAFAVAVCASPLALAAGKGPASAQDRSENAVPTSSSDTTSLACYFQKGDSITWYWGLTSDSQWYTLPGSWQTTPYTKLQKFFSTASQSDITQACGNSSTYYGLVGYSLLAAFAADRKAGSNYPIIVGGSTELWPQY
;
A
#
# COMPACT_ATOMS: atom_id res chain seq x y z
N MET A 1 -56.88 21.29 -6.13
CA MET A 1 -55.84 20.88 -7.09
C MET A 1 -54.54 20.73 -6.33
N LYS A 2 -53.94 19.53 -6.34
CA LYS A 2 -52.78 19.15 -5.52
C LYS A 2 -51.49 19.74 -6.11
N MET A 3 -50.73 20.51 -5.34
CA MET A 3 -49.39 20.96 -5.69
C MET A 3 -48.37 19.86 -5.33
N LEU A 4 -47.76 19.23 -6.33
CA LEU A 4 -46.59 18.37 -6.15
C LEU A 4 -45.33 19.23 -6.07
N HIS A 5 -44.68 19.23 -4.91
CA HIS A 5 -43.30 19.68 -4.73
C HIS A 5 -42.36 18.53 -5.09
N ALA A 6 -41.58 18.68 -6.15
CA ALA A 6 -40.48 17.77 -6.46
C ALA A 6 -39.19 18.34 -5.86
N LEU A 7 -38.73 17.74 -4.76
CA LEU A 7 -37.39 17.98 -4.20
C LEU A 7 -36.38 17.19 -5.04
N ALA A 8 -35.53 17.88 -5.79
CA ALA A 8 -34.39 17.27 -6.45
C ALA A 8 -33.25 17.10 -5.43
N PHE A 9 -32.98 15.86 -5.02
CA PHE A 9 -31.78 15.50 -4.28
C PHE A 9 -30.57 15.53 -5.22
N ALA A 10 -29.69 16.51 -5.05
CA ALA A 10 -28.39 16.53 -5.70
C ALA A 10 -27.46 15.55 -4.98
N VAL A 11 -27.14 14.43 -5.63
CA VAL A 11 -26.11 13.50 -5.15
C VAL A 11 -24.75 14.09 -5.55
N ALA A 12 -24.04 14.66 -4.58
CA ALA A 12 -22.64 15.01 -4.73
C ALA A 12 -21.83 13.70 -4.85
N VAL A 13 -21.37 13.38 -6.07
CA VAL A 13 -20.39 12.33 -6.29
C VAL A 13 -19.06 12.84 -5.72
N CYS A 14 -18.74 12.40 -4.51
CA CYS A 14 -17.39 12.50 -3.98
C CYS A 14 -16.48 11.63 -4.85
N ALA A 15 -15.83 12.25 -5.84
CA ALA A 15 -14.72 11.63 -6.55
C ALA A 15 -13.65 11.26 -5.52
N SER A 16 -13.60 9.98 -5.17
CA SER A 16 -12.46 9.43 -4.44
C SER A 16 -11.22 9.61 -5.32
N PRO A 17 -10.07 10.05 -4.77
CA PRO A 17 -8.83 10.07 -5.54
C PRO A 17 -8.43 8.62 -5.85
N LEU A 18 -8.94 8.07 -6.95
CA LEU A 18 -8.51 6.80 -7.50
C LEU A 18 -7.04 6.92 -7.89
N ALA A 19 -6.22 6.12 -7.21
CA ALA A 19 -4.93 5.60 -7.64
C ALA A 19 -3.97 6.62 -8.27
N LEU A 20 -3.13 7.21 -7.42
CA LEU A 20 -1.93 7.90 -7.86
C LEU A 20 -1.07 6.92 -8.69
N ALA A 21 -0.69 7.37 -9.88
CA ALA A 21 -0.06 6.62 -10.98
C ALA A 21 0.78 5.39 -10.55
N ALA A 22 0.34 4.22 -11.01
CA ALA A 22 1.07 2.98 -10.87
C ALA A 22 2.27 2.96 -11.85
N GLY A 23 3.46 2.63 -11.37
CA GLY A 23 4.57 2.23 -12.23
C GLY A 23 4.22 0.92 -12.96
N LYS A 24 4.81 0.68 -14.15
CA LYS A 24 4.63 -0.58 -14.87
C LYS A 24 4.94 -1.75 -13.94
N GLY A 25 3.95 -2.61 -13.71
CA GLY A 25 4.04 -3.76 -12.81
C GLY A 25 5.07 -4.80 -13.25
N PRO A 26 5.20 -5.90 -12.49
CA PRO A 26 6.06 -7.03 -12.88
C PRO A 26 5.67 -7.55 -14.28
N ALA A 27 6.66 -7.98 -15.07
CA ALA A 27 6.38 -8.51 -16.41
C ALA A 27 5.79 -9.92 -16.37
N SER A 28 6.06 -10.67 -15.29
CA SER A 28 5.48 -11.97 -15.02
C SER A 28 5.44 -12.31 -13.52
N ALA A 29 4.63 -13.30 -13.14
CA ALA A 29 4.58 -13.82 -11.76
C ALA A 29 5.87 -14.56 -11.36
N GLN A 30 6.71 -14.92 -12.33
CA GLN A 30 8.03 -15.51 -12.12
C GLN A 30 9.09 -14.45 -11.80
N ASP A 31 8.84 -13.18 -12.13
CA ASP A 31 9.71 -12.09 -11.72
C ASP A 31 9.55 -11.90 -10.21
N ARG A 32 10.55 -12.37 -9.46
CA ARG A 32 10.66 -12.02 -8.05
C ARG A 32 10.75 -10.50 -7.99
N SER A 33 9.70 -9.88 -7.48
CA SER A 33 9.50 -8.43 -7.44
C SER A 33 10.71 -7.71 -6.81
N GLU A 34 11.47 -8.41 -5.96
CA GLU A 34 12.74 -7.98 -5.35
C GLU A 34 13.80 -7.40 -6.32
N ASN A 35 13.76 -7.76 -7.61
CA ASN A 35 14.75 -7.32 -8.61
C ASN A 35 14.38 -6.03 -9.35
N ALA A 36 13.10 -5.63 -9.32
CA ALA A 36 12.62 -4.40 -9.94
C ALA A 36 12.06 -3.50 -8.83
N VAL A 37 12.82 -2.46 -8.48
CA VAL A 37 12.44 -1.51 -7.43
C VAL A 37 11.43 -0.51 -8.03
N PRO A 38 10.19 -0.42 -7.52
CA PRO A 38 9.28 0.62 -7.95
C PRO A 38 9.85 1.99 -7.54
N THR A 39 9.64 3.00 -8.39
CA THR A 39 10.20 4.34 -8.18
C THR A 39 9.60 5.00 -6.93
N SER A 40 10.47 5.48 -6.03
CA SER A 40 10.09 6.33 -4.89
C SER A 40 10.32 7.81 -5.19
N SER A 41 9.51 8.70 -4.60
CA SER A 41 9.69 10.14 -4.63
C SER A 41 9.60 10.75 -3.22
N SER A 42 9.58 12.08 -3.09
CA SER A 42 9.35 12.73 -1.78
C SER A 42 7.97 12.39 -1.21
N ASP A 43 6.98 12.23 -2.09
CA ASP A 43 5.56 12.17 -1.74
C ASP A 43 4.99 10.76 -1.93
N THR A 44 5.83 9.83 -2.39
CA THR A 44 5.45 8.45 -2.68
C THR A 44 6.58 7.47 -2.40
N THR A 45 6.21 6.23 -2.08
CA THR A 45 7.18 5.15 -1.91
C THR A 45 6.61 3.80 -2.35
N SER A 46 7.44 2.76 -2.37
CA SER A 46 6.98 1.40 -2.63
C SER A 46 6.40 0.79 -1.35
N LEU A 47 5.49 -0.17 -1.52
CA LEU A 47 4.92 -0.96 -0.43
C LEU A 47 5.50 -2.37 -0.43
N ALA A 48 6.30 -2.73 0.57
CA ALA A 48 6.76 -4.11 0.76
C ALA A 48 5.76 -4.88 1.62
N CYS A 49 5.27 -6.01 1.12
CA CYS A 49 4.31 -6.89 1.80
C CYS A 49 5.02 -8.20 2.19
N TYR A 50 5.09 -8.48 3.49
CA TYR A 50 5.68 -9.70 4.03
C TYR A 50 4.60 -10.71 4.34
N PHE A 51 4.83 -11.95 3.95
CA PHE A 51 3.89 -13.05 4.08
C PHE A 51 4.53 -14.23 4.81
N GLN A 52 3.75 -14.90 5.66
CA GLN A 52 4.21 -16.03 6.46
C GLN A 52 3.36 -17.28 6.24
N LYS A 53 4.03 -18.45 6.19
CA LYS A 53 3.42 -19.79 6.22
C LYS A 53 4.28 -20.72 7.08
N GLY A 54 3.82 -21.03 8.30
CA GLY A 54 4.67 -21.69 9.30
C GLY A 54 5.90 -20.83 9.59
N ASP A 55 7.09 -21.42 9.50
CA ASP A 55 8.35 -20.69 9.69
C ASP A 55 8.88 -20.02 8.39
N SER A 56 8.20 -20.22 7.26
CA SER A 56 8.59 -19.63 5.98
C SER A 56 8.09 -18.19 5.89
N ILE A 57 9.01 -17.23 5.70
CA ILE A 57 8.71 -15.83 5.44
C ILE A 57 9.20 -15.48 4.03
N THR A 58 8.33 -14.84 3.24
CA THR A 58 8.64 -14.27 1.93
C THR A 58 8.08 -12.86 1.84
N TRP A 59 8.50 -12.07 0.85
CA TRP A 59 7.96 -10.73 0.64
C TRP A 59 7.87 -10.39 -0.84
N TYR A 60 6.93 -9.52 -1.18
CA TYR A 60 6.70 -9.01 -2.52
C TYR A 60 6.27 -7.54 -2.49
N TRP A 61 6.38 -6.84 -3.61
CA TRP A 61 5.82 -5.50 -3.75
C TRP A 61 4.29 -5.55 -3.77
N GLY A 62 3.64 -4.58 -3.12
CA GLY A 62 2.20 -4.37 -3.21
C GLY A 62 1.78 -4.06 -4.63
N LEU A 63 0.60 -4.55 -5.02
CA LEU A 63 0.07 -4.39 -6.38
C LEU A 63 -1.31 -3.73 -6.38
N THR A 64 -1.61 -2.99 -7.45
CA THR A 64 -2.98 -2.59 -7.77
C THR A 64 -3.80 -3.79 -8.25
N SER A 65 -5.11 -3.63 -8.42
CA SER A 65 -6.00 -4.66 -8.98
C SER A 65 -5.58 -5.11 -10.38
N ASP A 66 -4.98 -4.20 -11.15
CA ASP A 66 -4.53 -4.43 -12.53
C ASP A 66 -3.10 -5.00 -12.58
N SER A 67 -2.63 -5.54 -11.45
CA SER A 67 -1.28 -6.11 -11.28
C SER A 67 -0.15 -5.12 -11.57
N GLN A 68 -0.42 -3.80 -11.46
CA GLN A 68 0.62 -2.78 -11.54
C GLN A 68 1.24 -2.54 -10.17
N TRP A 69 2.43 -1.95 -10.08
CA TRP A 69 3.02 -1.65 -8.77
C TRP A 69 2.18 -0.64 -8.02
N TYR A 70 1.87 -0.95 -6.76
CA TYR A 70 1.20 -0.02 -5.88
C TYR A 70 2.18 1.02 -5.35
N THR A 71 1.88 2.29 -5.63
CA THR A 71 2.63 3.44 -5.13
C THR A 71 1.96 3.92 -3.84
N LEU A 72 2.65 3.80 -2.70
CA LEU A 72 2.15 4.24 -1.40
C LEU A 72 2.26 5.78 -1.29
N PRO A 73 1.14 6.52 -1.20
CA PRO A 73 1.16 7.98 -1.09
C PRO A 73 1.45 8.42 0.35
N GLY A 74 2.20 9.51 0.52
CA GLY A 74 2.55 10.02 1.84
C GLY A 74 3.74 10.96 1.86
N SER A 75 4.52 10.94 2.94
CA SER A 75 5.76 11.70 3.05
C SER A 75 6.75 11.03 4.00
N TRP A 76 8.04 11.17 3.69
CA TRP A 76 9.11 10.73 4.57
C TRP A 76 9.31 11.71 5.73
N GLN A 77 9.38 11.21 6.95
CA GLN A 77 9.75 12.02 8.11
C GLN A 77 10.73 11.28 9.02
N THR A 78 11.69 12.03 9.54
CA THR A 78 12.60 11.55 10.58
C THR A 78 12.09 12.03 11.92
N THR A 79 11.78 11.09 12.80
CA THR A 79 11.28 11.38 14.14
C THR A 79 12.31 12.21 14.95
N PRO A 80 11.91 13.30 15.62
CA PRO A 80 12.85 14.23 16.26
C PRO A 80 13.76 13.62 17.33
N TYR A 81 13.26 12.63 18.08
CA TYR A 81 13.97 12.08 19.24
C TYR A 81 14.68 10.76 18.95
N THR A 82 14.03 9.82 18.25
CA THR A 82 14.62 8.50 17.97
C THR A 82 15.41 8.47 16.67
N LYS A 83 15.32 9.53 15.83
CA LYS A 83 15.98 9.63 14.52
C LYS A 83 15.62 8.49 13.56
N LEU A 84 14.51 7.80 13.83
CA LEU A 84 13.99 6.76 12.96
C LEU A 84 13.23 7.42 11.81
N GLN A 85 13.55 6.99 10.60
CA GLN A 85 12.83 7.36 9.39
C GLN A 85 11.53 6.54 9.32
N LYS A 86 10.41 7.23 9.11
CA LYS A 86 9.09 6.64 8.95
C LYS A 86 8.41 7.25 7.74
N PHE A 87 7.44 6.54 7.18
CA PHE A 87 6.62 7.05 6.11
C PHE A 87 5.22 7.36 6.62
N PHE A 88 4.83 8.63 6.57
CA PHE A 88 3.52 9.10 6.97
C PHE A 88 2.60 9.03 5.77
N SER A 89 1.83 7.94 5.69
CA SER A 89 0.97 7.65 4.55
C SER A 89 -0.39 8.32 4.69
N THR A 90 -0.92 8.76 3.55
CA THR A 90 -2.32 9.20 3.42
C THR A 90 -3.24 8.06 3.00
N ALA A 91 -2.70 6.88 2.66
CA ALA A 91 -3.48 5.69 2.36
C ALA A 91 -4.15 5.13 3.62
N SER A 92 -5.33 4.55 3.45
CA SER A 92 -5.98 3.82 4.54
C SER A 92 -5.27 2.48 4.80
N GLN A 93 -5.41 1.94 6.00
CA GLN A 93 -4.98 0.57 6.28
C GLN A 93 -5.63 -0.44 5.32
N SER A 94 -6.90 -0.22 4.97
CA SER A 94 -7.63 -1.05 4.01
C SER A 94 -6.93 -1.08 2.64
N ASP A 95 -6.53 0.08 2.12
CA ASP A 95 -5.85 0.16 0.82
C ASP A 95 -4.51 -0.57 0.83
N ILE A 96 -3.74 -0.42 1.92
CA ILE A 96 -2.47 -1.11 2.13
C ILE A 96 -2.69 -2.63 2.17
N THR A 97 -3.66 -3.10 2.96
CA THR A 97 -3.97 -4.53 3.05
C THR A 97 -4.49 -5.09 1.72
N GLN A 98 -5.29 -4.31 0.98
CA GLN A 98 -5.78 -4.70 -0.34
C GLN A 98 -4.63 -4.82 -1.34
N ALA A 99 -3.69 -3.88 -1.34
CA ALA A 99 -2.53 -3.93 -2.22
C ALA A 99 -1.64 -5.16 -1.95
N CYS A 100 -1.48 -5.52 -0.67
CA CYS A 100 -0.82 -6.76 -0.29
C CYS A 100 -1.63 -8.01 -0.67
N GLY A 101 -2.96 -7.98 -0.55
CA GLY A 101 -3.84 -9.06 -1.00
C GLY A 101 -3.76 -9.32 -2.51
N ASN A 102 -3.69 -8.24 -3.31
CA ASN A 102 -3.49 -8.33 -4.76
C ASN A 102 -2.15 -8.99 -5.08
N SER A 103 -1.09 -8.60 -4.37
CA SER A 103 0.25 -9.21 -4.49
C SER A 103 0.24 -10.71 -4.16
N SER A 104 -0.36 -11.07 -3.02
CA SER A 104 -0.53 -12.47 -2.62
C SER A 104 -1.26 -13.31 -3.66
N THR A 105 -2.28 -12.74 -4.29
CA THR A 105 -3.07 -13.41 -5.35
C THR A 105 -2.25 -13.57 -6.63
N TYR A 106 -1.60 -12.50 -7.08
CA TYR A 106 -0.79 -12.49 -8.30
C TYR A 106 0.37 -13.51 -8.24
N TYR A 107 1.04 -13.59 -7.10
CA TYR A 107 2.18 -14.50 -6.88
C TYR A 107 1.77 -15.90 -6.40
N GLY A 108 0.47 -16.19 -6.29
CA GLY A 108 -0.02 -17.53 -5.94
C GLY A 108 0.38 -18.01 -4.55
N LEU A 109 0.37 -17.13 -3.54
CA LEU A 109 0.83 -17.45 -2.17
C LEU A 109 -0.21 -18.25 -1.36
N VAL A 110 -0.50 -19.47 -1.80
CA VAL A 110 -1.50 -20.35 -1.17
C VAL A 110 -1.08 -20.79 0.24
N GLY A 111 -1.93 -20.45 1.21
CA GLY A 111 -1.72 -20.77 2.62
C GLY A 111 -0.74 -19.85 3.35
N TYR A 112 -0.35 -18.73 2.72
CA TYR A 112 0.36 -17.66 3.40
C TYR A 112 -0.63 -16.64 3.99
N SER A 113 -0.25 -15.98 5.07
CA SER A 113 -0.96 -14.84 5.65
C SER A 113 -0.10 -13.59 5.61
N LEU A 114 -0.72 -12.41 5.48
CA LEU A 114 -0.01 -11.14 5.59
C LEU A 114 0.55 -10.99 7.01
N LEU A 115 1.87 -10.89 7.11
CA LEU A 115 2.59 -10.74 8.38
C LEU A 115 2.83 -9.27 8.70
N ALA A 116 3.32 -8.50 7.73
CA ALA A 116 3.65 -7.09 7.90
C ALA A 116 3.66 -6.35 6.56
N ALA A 117 3.55 -5.04 6.62
CA ALA A 117 3.75 -4.17 5.47
C ALA A 117 4.63 -2.97 5.84
N PHE A 118 5.53 -2.59 4.93
CA PHE A 118 6.49 -1.52 5.14
C PHE A 118 6.55 -0.57 3.95
N ALA A 119 6.82 0.69 4.21
CA ALA A 119 7.31 1.60 3.20
C ALA A 119 8.75 1.20 2.85
N ALA A 120 9.12 1.31 1.57
CA ALA A 120 10.48 1.00 1.13
C ALA A 120 10.88 1.84 -0.07
N ASP A 121 12.02 2.53 0.06
CA ASP A 121 12.63 3.37 -0.98
C ASP A 121 13.56 2.57 -1.92
N ARG A 122 13.92 1.33 -1.57
CA ARG A 122 14.77 0.44 -2.36
C ARG A 122 14.52 -1.03 -2.01
N LYS A 123 15.27 -1.92 -2.67
CA LYS A 123 15.28 -3.37 -2.43
C LYS A 123 15.55 -3.75 -0.96
N ALA A 124 15.43 -5.05 -0.68
CA ALA A 124 15.60 -5.73 0.61
C ALA A 124 16.39 -4.96 1.69
N GLY A 125 15.80 -4.88 2.88
CA GLY A 125 16.42 -4.28 4.07
C GLY A 125 16.04 -2.81 4.34
N SER A 126 15.29 -2.18 3.44
CA SER A 126 14.79 -0.80 3.61
C SER A 126 13.34 -0.79 4.07
N ASN A 127 13.06 -1.49 5.16
CA ASN A 127 11.73 -1.60 5.76
C ASN A 127 11.51 -0.44 6.73
N TYR A 128 10.71 0.55 6.36
CA TYR A 128 10.38 1.67 7.22
C TYR A 128 8.94 1.56 7.73
N PRO A 129 8.67 1.90 9.00
CA PRO A 129 7.33 1.91 9.54
C PRO A 129 6.40 2.84 8.77
N ILE A 130 5.17 2.38 8.55
CA ILE A 130 4.10 3.17 7.96
C ILE A 130 3.24 3.75 9.09
N ILE A 131 3.11 5.07 9.11
CA ILE A 131 2.18 5.79 9.98
C ILE A 131 0.95 6.17 9.16
N VAL A 132 -0.23 5.77 9.61
CA VAL A 132 -1.53 6.16 9.03
C VAL A 132 -2.32 7.04 10.00
N GLY A 133 -3.21 7.87 9.46
CA GLY A 133 -4.03 8.80 10.27
C GLY A 133 -3.21 9.77 11.12
N GLY A 134 -1.95 10.01 10.74
CA GLY A 134 -1.00 10.88 11.44
C GLY A 134 -0.45 10.36 12.76
N SER A 135 -0.88 9.19 13.24
CA SER A 135 -0.52 8.74 14.61
C SER A 135 -0.43 7.23 14.80
N THR A 136 -1.03 6.43 13.90
CA THR A 136 -1.09 4.98 14.07
C THR A 136 0.00 4.31 13.26
N GLU A 137 0.93 3.66 13.94
CA GLU A 137 1.91 2.79 13.30
C GLU A 137 1.27 1.42 13.05
N LEU A 138 1.24 0.99 11.78
CA LEU A 138 0.52 -0.23 11.42
C LEU A 138 1.28 -1.51 11.77
N TRP A 139 2.59 -1.56 11.54
CA TRP A 139 3.43 -2.76 11.73
C TRP A 139 4.90 -2.45 12.04
N PRO A 140 5.63 -3.41 12.67
CA PRO A 140 5.13 -4.68 13.19
C PRO A 140 4.27 -4.47 14.45
N GLN A 141 3.18 -5.23 14.58
CA GLN A 141 2.46 -5.36 15.84
C GLN A 141 3.06 -6.58 16.56
N TYR A 142 3.63 -6.35 17.75
CA TYR A 142 4.22 -7.41 18.58
C TYR A 142 3.14 -8.19 19.33
#